data_AF-A0A3G9JSM3-F1
#
_entry.id   AF-A0A3G9JSM3-F1
#
_cell.length_a   1.000
_cell.length_b   1.000
_cell.length_c   1.000
_cell.angle_alpha   90.00
_cell.angle_beta   90.00
_cell.angle_gamma   90.00
#
_symmetry.space_group_name_H-M   'P 1'
#
loop_
_entity.id
_entity.type
_entity.pdbx_description
1 polymer ?
#
loop_
_entity_poly.entity_id
_entity_poly.type
_entity_poly.pdbx_seq_one_letter_code
_entity_poly.pdbx_strand_id
1 'polypeptide(L)'
;MNARVNTQTQATDTSRPIYRLDGALVATSYTDLWDGFIGYPINVTESGTSIAGTPGTAVWTGTLQDGTSPGSQLGSLGAVSVRGFVGFVLGTNVLVVDFRWVNTGAEPSNNFLPVYGISSVLAVPTAPPAATPEPSSLLGFITLGGLMLGGAVRKARK
;
A
#
# COMPACT_ATOMS: atom_id res chain seq x y z
N MET A 1 22.32 5.86 6.41
CA MET A 1 21.03 5.14 6.21
C MET A 1 19.95 6.18 5.92
N ASN A 2 19.02 5.93 5.00
CA ASN A 2 18.07 6.94 4.51
C ASN A 2 16.65 6.33 4.36
N ALA A 3 15.60 7.16 4.41
CA ALA A 3 14.22 6.68 4.37
C ALA A 3 13.87 5.92 3.08
N ARG A 4 14.39 6.34 1.91
CA ARG A 4 14.16 5.65 0.62
C ARG A 4 14.63 4.19 0.65
N VAL A 5 15.80 3.93 1.23
CA VAL A 5 16.36 2.59 1.38
C VAL A 5 15.63 1.81 2.48
N ASN A 6 15.36 2.44 3.63
CA ASN A 6 14.71 1.79 4.77
C ASN A 6 13.30 1.31 4.47
N THR A 7 12.61 2.02 3.58
CA THR A 7 11.24 1.72 3.16
C THR A 7 11.17 0.91 1.88
N GLN A 8 12.32 0.57 1.27
CA GLN A 8 12.39 -0.11 -0.03
C GLN A 8 11.62 0.62 -1.15
N THR A 9 11.51 1.96 -1.07
CA THR A 9 10.79 2.80 -2.05
C THR A 9 11.74 3.38 -3.11
N GLN A 10 12.61 2.54 -3.66
CA GLN A 10 13.58 2.96 -4.67
C GLN A 10 12.90 3.02 -6.04
N ALA A 11 13.17 4.06 -6.84
CA ALA A 11 12.51 4.32 -8.12
C ALA A 11 12.64 3.18 -9.16
N THR A 12 13.57 2.25 -8.96
CA THR A 12 13.80 1.08 -9.82
C THR A 12 13.05 -0.18 -9.38
N ASP A 13 12.38 -0.16 -8.22
CA ASP A 13 11.60 -1.30 -7.72
C ASP A 13 10.12 -1.19 -8.16
N THR A 14 9.39 -2.30 -8.12
CA THR A 14 8.00 -2.48 -8.54
C THR A 14 7.11 -1.34 -8.08
N SER A 15 6.88 -0.37 -8.97
CA SER A 15 6.09 0.83 -8.72
C SER A 15 4.71 0.47 -8.18
N ARG A 16 4.42 0.95 -6.97
CA ARG A 16 3.15 0.72 -6.28
C ARG A 16 2.58 2.06 -5.79
N PRO A 17 1.26 2.25 -5.88
CA PRO A 17 0.63 3.39 -5.25
C PRO A 17 0.72 3.28 -3.72
N ILE A 18 0.96 4.42 -3.08
CA ILE A 18 1.05 4.58 -1.64
C ILE A 18 -0.17 5.35 -1.18
N TYR A 19 -0.85 4.82 -0.17
CA TYR A 19 -2.05 5.41 0.40
C TYR A 19 -1.84 5.74 1.87
N ARG A 20 -2.54 6.75 2.34
CA ARG A 20 -2.80 6.93 3.77
C ARG A 20 -3.83 5.93 4.27
N LEU A 21 -3.90 5.80 5.60
CA LEU A 21 -4.83 4.89 6.27
C LEU A 21 -6.31 5.26 6.06
N ASP A 22 -6.62 6.50 5.70
CA ASP A 22 -7.96 6.96 5.33
C ASP A 22 -8.26 6.82 3.82
N GLY A 23 -7.37 6.19 3.05
CA GLY A 23 -7.56 5.90 1.64
C GLY A 23 -7.13 7.02 0.68
N ALA A 24 -6.60 8.14 1.16
CA ALA A 24 -6.07 9.18 0.29
C ALA A 24 -4.79 8.70 -0.43
N LEU A 25 -4.75 8.88 -1.75
CA LEU A 25 -3.62 8.49 -2.61
C LEU A 25 -2.45 9.47 -2.44
N VAL A 26 -1.42 9.08 -1.70
CA VAL A 26 -0.24 9.92 -1.46
C VAL A 26 0.63 9.98 -2.72
N ALA A 27 0.96 8.84 -3.29
CA ALA A 27 1.82 8.75 -4.47
C ALA A 27 1.36 7.60 -5.36
N THR A 28 1.41 7.78 -6.67
CA THR A 28 1.10 6.77 -7.69
C THR A 28 2.24 5.76 -7.88
N SER A 29 3.45 6.12 -7.49
CA SER A 29 4.67 5.31 -7.63
C SER A 29 5.73 5.69 -6.60
N TYR A 30 6.79 4.90 -6.50
CA TYR A 30 7.97 5.27 -5.70
C TYR A 30 8.69 6.48 -6.29
N THR A 31 8.68 6.66 -7.61
CA THR A 31 9.25 7.86 -8.24
C THR A 31 8.47 9.11 -7.84
N ASP A 32 7.14 9.05 -7.92
CA ASP A 32 6.21 10.11 -7.51
C ASP A 32 6.36 10.45 -6.03
N LEU A 33 6.59 9.45 -5.16
CA LEU A 33 6.91 9.72 -3.76
C LEU A 33 8.14 10.62 -3.63
N TRP A 34 9.16 10.53 -4.48
CA TRP A 34 10.43 11.23 -4.26
C TRP A 34 10.78 12.31 -5.30
N ASP A 35 9.88 12.62 -6.23
CA ASP A 35 10.10 13.69 -7.22
C ASP A 35 9.89 15.10 -6.65
N GLY A 36 9.34 15.15 -5.44
CA GLY A 36 9.10 16.37 -4.70
C GLY A 36 7.64 16.57 -4.37
N PHE A 37 6.68 16.17 -5.20
CA PHE A 37 5.27 16.45 -4.97
C PHE A 37 4.48 15.17 -4.72
N ILE A 38 3.56 15.20 -3.75
CA ILE A 38 2.63 14.10 -3.50
C ILE A 38 1.19 14.56 -3.73
N GLY A 39 0.28 13.63 -4.01
CA GLY A 39 -1.12 13.95 -4.28
C GLY A 39 -1.86 14.51 -3.06
N TYR A 40 -1.56 14.02 -1.86
CA TYR A 40 -2.16 14.45 -0.60
C TYR A 40 -1.13 14.46 0.52
N PRO A 41 -1.13 15.46 1.43
CA PRO A 41 -0.17 15.54 2.52
C PRO A 41 -0.32 14.36 3.48
N ILE A 42 0.76 13.91 4.13
CA ILE A 42 0.74 12.76 5.06
C ILE A 42 0.32 13.23 6.47
N ASN A 43 -0.82 13.90 6.60
CA ASN A 43 -1.21 14.65 7.79
C ASN A 43 -2.23 13.97 8.70
N VAL A 44 -2.21 12.65 8.77
CA VAL A 44 -3.10 11.86 9.63
C VAL A 44 -2.31 10.80 10.40
N THR A 45 -2.61 10.65 11.69
CA THR A 45 -2.06 9.61 12.56
C THR A 45 -2.66 8.24 12.27
N GLU A 46 -2.09 7.20 12.87
CA GLU A 46 -2.61 5.83 12.81
C GLU A 46 -4.02 5.68 13.39
N SER A 47 -4.41 6.57 14.30
CA SER A 47 -5.75 6.67 14.88
C SER A 47 -6.74 7.50 14.03
N GLY A 48 -6.32 7.98 12.86
CA GLY A 48 -7.18 8.80 11.98
C GLY A 48 -7.25 10.28 12.40
N THR A 49 -6.41 10.72 13.34
CA THR A 49 -6.42 12.11 13.82
C THR A 49 -5.63 13.00 12.87
N SER A 50 -6.24 14.09 12.40
CA SER A 50 -5.57 15.08 11.57
C SER A 50 -4.55 15.90 12.37
N ILE A 51 -3.34 16.01 11.83
CA ILE A 51 -2.27 16.90 12.32
C ILE A 51 -2.11 18.15 11.43
N ALA A 52 -3.01 18.34 10.45
CA ALA A 52 -3.01 19.42 9.47
C ALA A 52 -3.20 20.83 10.07
N GLY A 53 -3.67 20.92 11.32
CA GLY A 53 -4.02 22.18 11.98
C GLY A 53 -2.85 22.90 12.65
N THR A 54 -1.66 22.30 12.66
CA THR A 54 -0.47 22.88 13.30
C THR A 54 0.55 23.25 12.22
N PRO A 55 0.56 24.50 11.71
CA PRO A 55 1.58 24.96 10.79
C PRO A 55 2.98 24.60 11.31
N GLY A 56 3.77 23.91 10.49
CA GLY A 56 5.14 23.55 10.84
C GLY A 56 5.29 22.28 11.69
N THR A 57 4.30 21.37 11.74
CA THR A 57 4.55 20.01 12.26
C THR A 57 5.66 19.36 11.46
N ALA A 58 6.86 19.36 12.06
CA ALA A 58 8.03 18.73 11.53
C ALA A 58 7.99 17.22 11.80
N VAL A 59 8.51 16.45 10.84
CA VAL A 59 8.70 14.99 10.95
C VAL A 59 10.14 14.64 10.69
N TRP A 60 10.63 13.59 11.34
CA TRP A 60 11.91 13.02 10.97
C TRP A 60 11.79 12.24 9.65
N THR A 61 12.60 12.63 8.67
CA THR A 61 12.69 11.94 7.37
C THR A 61 14.09 11.38 7.11
N GLY A 62 15.14 11.96 7.71
CA GLY A 62 16.52 11.50 7.55
C GLY A 62 17.01 11.46 6.10
N THR A 63 16.37 12.23 5.22
CA THR A 63 16.56 12.25 3.77
C THR A 63 16.43 13.65 3.21
N LEU A 64 17.12 13.91 2.11
CA LEU A 64 16.86 15.06 1.24
C LEU A 64 15.55 14.86 0.47
N GLN A 65 15.08 15.91 -0.22
CA GLN A 65 13.81 15.88 -0.96
C GLN A 65 13.74 14.72 -1.97
N ASP A 66 14.87 14.38 -2.57
CA ASP A 66 15.02 13.28 -3.52
C ASP A 66 15.29 11.92 -2.83
N GLY A 67 15.01 11.77 -1.54
CA GLY A 67 15.21 10.52 -0.81
C GLY A 67 16.67 10.09 -0.62
N THR A 68 17.65 10.94 -0.95
CA THR A 68 19.06 10.65 -0.72
C THR A 68 19.49 11.01 0.71
N SER A 69 20.64 10.48 1.13
CA SER A 69 21.17 10.72 2.48
C SER A 69 21.81 12.11 2.55
N PRO A 70 21.49 12.93 3.56
CA PRO A 70 22.10 14.26 3.74
C PRO A 70 23.51 14.22 4.35
N GLY A 71 24.01 13.03 4.73
CA GLY A 71 25.33 12.84 5.36
C GLY A 71 25.30 12.94 6.89
N SER A 72 24.32 13.65 7.48
CA SER A 72 24.08 13.72 8.93
C SER A 72 22.86 12.88 9.33
N GLN A 73 23.02 11.99 10.32
CA GLN A 73 21.96 11.07 10.78
C GLN A 73 21.52 11.38 12.22
N LEU A 74 20.27 11.02 12.52
CA LEU A 74 19.70 11.13 13.86
C LEU A 74 20.52 10.31 14.87
N GLY A 75 20.86 10.93 16.01
CA GLY A 75 21.60 10.27 17.10
C GLY A 75 23.14 10.38 17.03
N SER A 76 23.70 11.07 16.02
CA SER A 76 25.12 11.44 16.07
C SER A 76 25.35 12.53 17.14
N LEU A 77 26.38 12.35 17.97
CA LEU A 77 26.75 13.30 19.04
C LEU A 77 26.99 14.70 18.46
N GLY A 78 26.18 15.68 18.89
CA GLY A 78 26.25 17.07 18.42
C GLY A 78 25.63 17.33 17.05
N ALA A 79 24.97 16.33 16.44
CA ALA A 79 24.46 16.46 15.08
C ALA A 79 23.10 17.14 15.01
N VAL A 80 22.99 18.04 14.03
CA VAL A 80 21.74 18.52 13.47
C VAL A 80 21.26 17.48 12.46
N SER A 81 20.01 17.04 12.58
CA SER A 81 19.41 16.00 11.74
C SER A 81 18.42 16.59 10.74
N VAL A 82 18.22 15.90 9.62
CA VAL A 82 17.28 16.38 8.59
C VAL A 82 15.84 15.97 8.93
N ARG A 83 14.97 16.97 8.94
CA ARG A 83 13.52 16.82 9.03
C ARG A 83 12.85 17.07 7.68
N GLY A 84 11.63 16.54 7.53
CA GLY A 84 10.63 17.01 6.58
C GLY A 84 9.49 17.72 7.31
N PHE A 85 8.45 18.10 6.58
CA PHE A 85 7.27 18.76 7.14
C PHE A 85 6.00 18.12 6.64
N VAL A 86 5.03 18.00 7.53
CA VAL A 86 3.76 17.35 7.25
C VAL A 86 2.77 18.34 6.67
N GLY A 87 2.85 18.56 5.36
CA GLY A 87 2.00 19.55 4.69
C GLY A 87 2.37 20.97 5.12
N PHE A 88 2.87 21.75 4.17
CA PHE A 88 3.24 23.13 4.46
C PHE A 88 2.08 24.06 4.12
N VAL A 89 1.63 24.82 5.12
CA VAL A 89 0.83 26.03 4.90
C VAL A 89 1.80 27.20 4.85
N LEU A 90 1.95 27.82 3.68
CA LEU A 90 2.75 29.03 3.50
C LEU A 90 2.15 30.21 4.30
N GLY A 91 2.49 30.34 5.58
CA GLY A 91 2.18 31.53 6.37
C GLY A 91 0.68 31.82 6.59
N THR A 92 0.40 32.78 7.46
CA THR A 92 -0.93 33.04 8.05
C THR A 92 -1.96 33.67 7.09
N ASN A 93 -1.73 33.75 5.78
CA ASN A 93 -2.68 34.33 4.82
C ASN A 93 -2.55 33.83 3.36
N VAL A 94 -1.93 32.66 3.09
CA VAL A 94 -1.76 32.18 1.71
C VAL A 94 -2.34 30.78 1.52
N LEU A 95 -3.31 30.68 0.60
CA LEU A 95 -3.93 29.46 0.08
C LEU A 95 -2.96 28.68 -0.84
N VAL A 96 -1.73 28.42 -0.40
CA VAL A 96 -0.82 27.52 -1.11
C VAL A 96 -0.51 26.36 -0.18
N VAL A 97 -1.18 25.23 -0.44
CA VAL A 97 -0.78 23.93 0.05
C VAL A 97 0.40 23.48 -0.80
N ASP A 98 1.57 23.49 -0.20
CA ASP A 98 2.75 22.91 -0.80
C ASP A 98 2.76 21.42 -0.44
N PHE A 99 2.51 20.59 -1.46
CA PHE A 99 2.46 19.15 -1.33
C PHE A 99 3.85 18.50 -1.36
N ARG A 100 4.92 19.26 -1.14
CA ARG A 100 6.23 18.66 -0.86
C ARG A 100 6.23 18.01 0.52
N TRP A 101 6.46 16.71 0.57
CA TRP A 101 6.46 15.97 1.83
C TRP A 101 7.81 15.93 2.52
N VAL A 102 8.90 16.07 1.75
CA VAL A 102 10.22 16.36 2.29
C VAL A 102 10.64 17.76 1.83
N ASN A 103 10.81 18.64 2.81
CA ASN A 103 11.48 19.92 2.62
C ASN A 103 12.69 19.94 3.56
N THR A 104 13.87 20.18 3.01
CA THR A 104 15.13 20.06 3.73
C THR A 104 15.25 21.14 4.81
N GLY A 105 15.12 20.72 6.07
CA GLY A 105 15.41 21.53 7.23
C GLY A 105 16.25 20.76 8.23
N ALA A 106 17.08 21.46 9.02
CA ALA A 106 17.95 20.86 10.02
C ALA A 106 17.40 21.15 11.43
N GLU A 107 17.23 20.13 12.28
CA GLU A 107 16.79 20.27 13.69
C GLU A 107 17.76 19.60 14.67
N PRO A 108 17.88 20.10 15.91
CA PRO A 108 18.57 19.41 16.99
C PRO A 108 18.02 17.99 17.19
N SER A 109 18.92 17.02 17.35
CA SER A 109 18.55 15.60 17.48
C SER A 109 17.82 15.26 18.78
N ASN A 110 17.78 16.17 19.76
CA ASN A 110 17.01 16.04 21.00
C ASN A 110 15.55 16.53 20.86
N ASN A 111 15.11 16.92 19.67
CA ASN A 111 13.71 17.27 19.43
C ASN A 111 12.82 16.02 19.31
N PHE A 112 11.67 16.06 19.97
CA PHE A 112 10.63 15.04 19.85
C PHE A 112 9.76 15.33 18.62
N LEU A 113 10.14 14.77 17.47
CA LEU A 113 9.36 14.86 16.23
C LEU A 113 8.80 13.48 15.85
N PRO A 114 7.59 13.42 15.27
CA PRO A 114 7.04 12.19 14.74
C PRO A 114 7.88 11.59 13.60
N VAL A 115 7.75 10.28 13.43
CA VAL A 115 8.26 9.49 12.30
C VAL A 115 7.10 8.83 11.58
N TYR A 116 7.25 8.57 10.28
CA TYR A 116 6.28 7.75 9.55
C TYR A 116 6.72 6.29 9.49
N GLY A 117 5.73 5.41 9.55
CA GLY A 117 5.85 4.02 9.12
C GLY A 117 5.16 3.84 7.77
N ILE A 118 5.75 3.01 6.92
CA ILE A 118 5.08 2.50 5.70
C ILE A 118 4.78 1.02 5.93
N SER A 119 3.57 0.59 5.57
CA SER A 119 3.24 -0.84 5.61
C SER A 119 3.88 -1.56 4.43
N SER A 120 4.01 -2.88 4.54
CA SER A 120 4.10 -3.72 3.34
C SER A 120 2.79 -3.64 2.54
N VAL A 121 2.75 -4.34 1.41
CA VAL A 121 1.55 -4.42 0.57
C VAL A 121 0.38 -4.98 1.39
N LEU A 122 -0.70 -4.21 1.48
CA LEU A 122 -1.96 -4.68 2.05
C LEU A 122 -2.64 -5.61 1.05
N ALA A 123 -2.43 -6.91 1.19
CA ALA A 123 -3.14 -7.92 0.42
C ALA A 123 -4.48 -8.24 1.09
N VAL A 124 -5.56 -8.30 0.30
CA VAL A 124 -6.81 -8.91 0.76
C VAL A 124 -6.53 -10.40 0.97
N PRO A 125 -6.84 -10.99 2.15
CA PRO A 125 -6.74 -12.44 2.32
C PRO A 125 -7.64 -13.11 1.28
N THR A 126 -7.05 -13.76 0.28
CA THR A 126 -7.82 -14.62 -0.62
C THR A 126 -8.28 -15.81 0.20
N ALA A 127 -9.60 -15.94 0.37
CA ALA A 127 -10.18 -17.15 0.96
C ALA A 127 -9.61 -18.39 0.25
N PRO A 128 -9.39 -19.51 0.95
CA PRO A 128 -8.99 -20.76 0.31
C PRO A 128 -9.93 -21.05 -0.86
N PRO A 129 -9.42 -21.57 -2.00
CA PRO A 129 -10.29 -21.93 -3.12
C PRO A 129 -11.44 -22.78 -2.60
N ALA A 130 -12.69 -22.36 -2.87
CA ALA A 130 -13.84 -23.20 -2.58
C ALA A 130 -13.59 -24.53 -3.31
N ALA A 131 -13.53 -25.64 -2.57
CA ALA A 131 -13.41 -26.95 -3.17
C ALA A 131 -14.64 -27.16 -4.06
N THR A 132 -14.46 -27.06 -5.39
CA THR A 132 -15.47 -27.45 -6.36
C THR A 132 -15.86 -28.89 -6.05
N PRO A 133 -17.12 -29.21 -5.72
CA PRO A 133 -17.52 -30.59 -5.48
C PRO A 133 -17.24 -31.39 -6.76
N GLU A 134 -16.49 -32.50 -6.64
CA GLU A 134 -16.29 -33.38 -7.78
C GLU A 134 -17.66 -33.90 -8.25
N PRO A 135 -17.93 -33.94 -9.57
CA PRO A 135 -19.17 -34.50 -10.07
C PRO A 135 -19.24 -35.95 -9.62
N SER A 136 -20.20 -36.25 -8.74
CA SER A 136 -20.51 -37.63 -8.36
C SER A 136 -20.86 -38.37 -9.64
N SER A 137 -20.01 -39.31 -10.05
CA SER A 137 -20.16 -40.19 -11.21
C SER A 137 -21.37 -41.13 -11.04
N LEU A 138 -22.59 -40.58 -11.06
CA LEU A 138 -23.85 -41.31 -10.98
C LEU A 138 -24.35 -41.68 -12.39
N LEU A 139 -23.47 -42.19 -13.25
CA LEU A 139 -23.85 -42.71 -14.59
C LEU A 139 -23.29 -44.12 -14.86
N GLY A 140 -22.77 -44.81 -13.83
CA GLY A 140 -22.04 -46.06 -14.00
C GLY A 140 -22.84 -47.38 -14.00
N PHE A 141 -24.16 -47.41 -13.80
CA PHE A 141 -24.85 -48.69 -13.53
C PHE A 141 -26.19 -48.97 -14.24
N ILE A 142 -26.68 -48.17 -15.20
CA ILE A 142 -28.04 -48.39 -15.76
C ILE A 142 -28.08 -49.02 -17.18
N THR A 143 -26.97 -49.32 -17.86
CA THR A 143 -27.06 -49.84 -19.25
C THR A 143 -26.52 -51.24 -19.53
N LEU A 144 -26.45 -52.15 -18.54
CA LEU A 144 -26.13 -53.56 -18.83
C LEU A 144 -27.10 -54.61 -18.25
N GLY A 145 -28.23 -54.18 -17.68
CA GLY A 145 -29.23 -55.09 -17.09
C GLY A 145 -30.51 -55.30 -17.92
N GLY A 146 -30.57 -54.85 -19.18
CA GLY A 146 -31.81 -54.78 -19.96
C GLY A 146 -31.93 -55.69 -21.18
N LEU A 147 -31.05 -56.69 -21.36
CA LEU A 147 -31.12 -57.62 -22.48
C LEU A 147 -31.44 -59.05 -22.02
N MET A 148 -32.58 -59.23 -21.36
CA MET A 148 -33.33 -60.49 -21.38
C MET A 148 -34.81 -60.18 -21.10
N LEU A 149 -35.69 -60.94 -21.76
CA LEU A 149 -37.16 -61.05 -21.60
C LEU A 149 -38.08 -60.13 -22.42
N GLY A 150 -38.70 -60.76 -23.43
CA GLY A 150 -40.17 -60.78 -23.49
C GLY A 150 -40.82 -60.24 -24.77
N GLY A 151 -41.26 -61.13 -25.66
CA GLY A 151 -42.17 -60.76 -26.75
C GLY A 151 -42.49 -61.91 -27.70
N ALA A 152 -43.41 -62.79 -27.30
CA ALA A 152 -43.87 -63.93 -28.07
C ALA A 152 -44.96 -63.57 -29.11
N VAL A 153 -44.86 -64.18 -30.30
CA VAL A 153 -45.94 -64.82 -31.11
C VAL A 153 -46.81 -64.01 -32.11
N ARG A 154 -46.86 -64.60 -33.33
CA ARG A 154 -47.89 -64.66 -34.41
C ARG A 154 -48.02 -63.54 -35.45
N LYS A 155 -47.83 -63.92 -36.74
CA LYS A 155 -48.94 -64.00 -37.72
C LYS A 155 -48.60 -64.87 -38.95
N ALA A 156 -49.63 -65.55 -39.45
CA ALA A 156 -49.62 -66.57 -40.51
C ALA A 156 -49.79 -66.00 -41.95
N ARG A 157 -49.44 -66.84 -42.95
CA ARG A 157 -49.95 -67.00 -44.36
C ARG A 157 -48.76 -67.43 -45.25
N LYS A 158 -48.86 -68.34 -46.23
CA LYS A 158 -49.99 -68.94 -46.96
C LYS A 158 -49.55 -70.33 -47.45
#